data_AF-A0ABD3QBA1-F1
#
_entry.id   AF-A0ABD3QBA1-F1
#
_cell.length_a   1.000
_cell.length_b   1.000
_cell.length_c   1.000
_cell.angle_alpha   90.00
_cell.angle_beta   90.00
_cell.angle_gamma   90.00
#
_symmetry.space_group_name_H-M   'P 1'
#
loop_
_entity.id
_entity.type
_entity.pdbx_description
1 polymer ?
#
loop_
_entity_poly.entity_id
_entity_poly.type
_entity_poly.pdbx_seq_one_letter_code
_entity_poly.pdbx_strand_id
1 'polypeptide(L)'
;MARQISTRRGGATSGDTNLLCLYRIIGNPLLYVVAMLATGASFYYLSQDPYVDVVAVPVQNNKAPAASLTSNNAVSTEGGANQLVKTDRDGAASKISAPVEREQKTNAPAAQSPNQNPKLLNEDDPTLIKLNQTYLTHLKSLPPLPKKVHILFPDKHYDVTHASLPFVQHSIIALKTLNPNWNIIIHDNDDVDSIIRRGGQEGIISQQEVDILVGTSTNGTEAAHIVERSDIARLLLMYLEGGFYLDADRLISIPMDNVVRDSTRLCLPTFDDANFCQDLQCTSPKNELFLNMIRDCSKIRMTSGPNGGPLERRKGWSKGGALFDMGPVVYNRNILSMVFEGVTYDDIGSHGGYGKARESLVNSEGLILTKRDKSMDGLLVDGSIQHYDRGALYSAYGMKPWAAAVDAVWDEKR
;
A
#
# COMPACT_ATOMS: atom_id res chain seq x y z
N MET A 1 -34.47 19.99 24.85
CA MET A 1 -35.29 21.11 24.35
C MET A 1 -35.52 20.89 22.86
N ALA A 2 -36.73 20.48 22.46
CA ALA A 2 -37.08 20.30 21.06
C ALA A 2 -37.75 21.57 20.52
N ARG A 3 -37.27 22.09 19.38
CA ARG A 3 -37.93 23.16 18.62
C ARG A 3 -38.54 22.57 17.36
N GLN A 4 -39.85 22.68 17.24
CA GLN A 4 -40.63 22.37 16.03
C GLN A 4 -40.49 23.55 15.06
N ILE A 5 -39.98 23.31 13.85
CA ILE A 5 -40.02 24.30 12.76
C ILE A 5 -41.10 23.86 11.79
N SER A 6 -42.13 24.70 11.67
CA SER A 6 -43.22 24.59 10.71
C SER A 6 -42.74 24.95 9.31
N THR A 7 -43.08 24.15 8.30
CA THR A 7 -42.90 24.49 6.89
C THR A 7 -44.23 24.85 6.25
N ARG A 8 -44.36 26.11 5.80
CA ARG A 8 -45.43 26.58 4.91
C ARG A 8 -45.25 25.97 3.51
N ARG A 9 -46.31 25.37 2.96
CA ARG A 9 -46.40 25.04 1.53
C ARG A 9 -46.73 26.31 0.73
N GLY A 10 -45.81 26.75 -0.11
CA GLY A 10 -46.10 27.65 -1.22
C GLY A 10 -46.08 26.84 -2.51
N GLY A 11 -47.20 26.83 -3.24
CA GLY A 11 -47.25 26.26 -4.58
C GLY A 11 -46.55 27.18 -5.58
N ALA A 12 -45.70 26.60 -6.44
CA ALA A 12 -45.24 27.22 -7.67
C ALA A 12 -44.98 26.14 -8.72
N THR A 13 -45.35 26.48 -9.94
CA THR A 13 -45.46 25.67 -11.15
C THR A 13 -44.11 25.27 -11.77
N SER A 14 -44.16 24.21 -12.58
CA SER A 14 -43.08 23.57 -13.33
C SER A 14 -42.05 24.52 -13.97
N GLY A 15 -40.80 24.39 -13.55
CA GLY A 15 -39.61 24.88 -14.23
C GLY A 15 -38.39 24.15 -13.69
N ASP A 16 -37.64 23.50 -14.57
CA ASP A 16 -36.46 22.70 -14.22
C ASP A 16 -35.44 23.54 -13.44
N THR A 17 -35.29 23.24 -12.15
CA THR A 17 -34.33 23.90 -11.27
C THR A 17 -33.20 22.93 -11.00
N ASN A 18 -32.01 23.22 -11.53
CA ASN A 18 -30.79 22.53 -11.12
C ASN A 18 -30.47 22.95 -9.67
N LEU A 19 -30.47 22.00 -8.74
CA LEU A 19 -29.98 22.23 -7.39
C LEU A 19 -28.45 22.07 -7.38
N LEU A 20 -27.75 23.13 -7.02
CA LEU A 20 -26.33 23.08 -6.70
C LEU A 20 -26.21 22.85 -5.18
N CYS A 21 -25.71 21.69 -4.78
CA CYS A 21 -25.37 21.43 -3.40
C CYS A 21 -23.88 21.71 -3.18
N LEU A 22 -23.59 22.64 -2.27
CA LEU A 22 -22.24 22.92 -1.80
C LEU A 22 -22.05 22.24 -0.45
N TYR A 23 -21.08 21.35 -0.37
CA TYR A 23 -20.69 20.70 0.88
C TYR A 23 -19.51 21.44 1.49
N ARG A 24 -19.64 21.84 2.76
CA ARG A 24 -18.56 22.40 3.55
C ARG A 24 -18.04 21.33 4.50
N ILE A 25 -16.75 21.00 4.38
CA ILE A 25 -16.08 20.11 5.34
C ILE A 25 -15.64 20.93 6.55
N ILE A 26 -16.07 20.55 7.74
CA ILE A 26 -15.67 21.20 8.99
C ILE A 26 -14.17 20.91 9.21
N GLY A 27 -13.35 21.97 9.27
CA GLY A 27 -11.88 21.89 9.48
C GLY A 27 -11.02 22.37 8.29
N ASN A 28 -11.60 22.61 7.11
CA ASN A 28 -10.87 23.11 5.95
C ASN A 28 -11.61 24.29 5.28
N PRO A 29 -11.12 25.54 5.40
CA PRO A 29 -11.84 26.70 4.89
C PRO A 29 -11.83 26.87 3.36
N LEU A 30 -11.10 26.03 2.62
CA LEU A 30 -10.86 26.23 1.18
C LEU A 30 -11.38 25.10 0.27
N LEU A 31 -11.98 24.04 0.81
CA LEU A 31 -12.47 22.93 0.01
C LEU A 31 -14.01 22.90 -0.03
N TYR A 32 -14.56 23.16 -1.21
CA TYR A 32 -15.97 22.95 -1.52
C TYR A 32 -16.10 21.84 -2.55
N VAL A 33 -16.89 20.81 -2.26
CA VAL A 33 -17.27 19.80 -3.25
C VAL A 33 -18.55 20.28 -3.92
N VAL A 34 -18.50 20.44 -5.24
CA VAL A 34 -19.66 20.79 -6.06
C VAL A 34 -20.21 19.52 -6.68
N ALA A 35 -21.42 19.13 -6.29
CA ALA A 35 -22.14 18.03 -6.94
C ALA A 35 -23.35 18.60 -7.70
N MET A 36 -23.44 18.30 -9.00
CA MET A 36 -24.66 18.50 -9.77
C MET A 36 -25.46 17.20 -9.79
N LEU A 37 -26.71 17.25 -9.31
CA LEU A 37 -27.64 16.13 -9.41
C LEU A 37 -28.51 16.31 -10.65
N ALA A 38 -28.39 15.41 -11.62
CA ALA A 38 -29.37 15.27 -12.70
C ALA A 38 -30.57 14.48 -12.15
N THR A 39 -31.78 15.03 -12.29
CA THR A 39 -33.00 14.45 -11.71
C THR A 39 -33.47 13.24 -12.49
N GLY A 40 -33.76 12.15 -11.76
CA GLY A 40 -34.32 10.94 -12.33
C GLY A 40 -34.57 9.76 -11.37
N ALA A 41 -34.66 9.97 -10.06
CA ALA A 41 -35.33 9.10 -9.06
C ALA A 41 -35.03 9.63 -7.65
N SER A 42 -36.05 9.80 -6.82
CA SER A 42 -35.92 10.30 -5.46
C SER A 42 -35.44 9.19 -4.51
N PHE A 43 -34.21 9.29 -4.01
CA PHE A 43 -33.79 8.69 -2.74
C PHE A 43 -33.07 9.75 -1.91
N TYR A 44 -33.68 10.14 -0.79
CA TYR A 44 -33.01 10.97 0.21
C TYR A 44 -32.29 10.05 1.20
N TYR A 45 -30.98 9.92 1.06
CA TYR A 45 -30.14 9.37 2.13
C TYR A 45 -29.69 10.54 3.01
N LEU A 46 -30.27 10.65 4.21
CA LEU A 46 -29.73 11.49 5.26
C LEU A 46 -28.48 10.80 5.80
N SER A 47 -27.31 11.34 5.45
CA SER A 47 -26.06 11.00 6.12
C SER A 47 -26.20 11.35 7.61
N GLN A 48 -26.04 10.36 8.50
CA GLN A 48 -25.88 10.60 9.94
C GLN A 48 -24.42 10.89 10.31
N ASP A 49 -23.67 11.52 9.39
CA ASP A 49 -22.31 11.93 9.65
C ASP A 49 -22.31 13.30 10.36
N PRO A 50 -21.85 13.39 11.62
CA PRO A 50 -21.88 14.63 12.41
C PRO A 50 -20.95 15.74 11.88
N TYR A 51 -20.25 15.53 10.76
CA TYR A 51 -19.22 16.44 10.23
C TYR A 51 -19.60 17.16 8.93
N VAL A 52 -20.84 17.04 8.44
CA VAL A 52 -21.27 17.66 7.17
C VAL A 52 -22.44 18.62 7.36
N ASP A 53 -22.18 19.93 7.18
CA ASP A 53 -23.22 20.96 7.09
C ASP A 53 -23.65 21.16 5.62
N VAL A 54 -24.96 21.15 5.37
CA VAL A 54 -25.54 21.39 4.04
C VAL A 54 -26.06 22.81 3.95
N VAL A 55 -25.50 23.61 3.03
CA VAL A 55 -25.96 24.98 2.75
C VAL A 55 -26.54 25.03 1.35
N ALA A 56 -27.82 25.38 1.22
CA ALA A 56 -28.47 25.60 -0.07
C ALA A 56 -28.19 27.03 -0.56
N VAL A 57 -27.66 27.18 -1.78
CA VAL A 57 -27.44 28.48 -2.41
C VAL A 57 -28.18 28.53 -3.76
N PRO A 58 -29.04 29.53 -4.02
CA PRO A 58 -29.69 29.67 -5.31
C PRO A 58 -28.71 30.17 -6.38
N VAL A 59 -28.69 29.51 -7.54
CA VAL A 59 -27.87 29.90 -8.70
C VAL A 59 -28.74 30.62 -9.72
N GLN A 60 -28.33 31.82 -10.16
CA GLN A 60 -28.92 32.51 -11.31
C GLN A 60 -28.20 32.11 -12.61
N ASN A 61 -28.97 31.64 -13.60
CA ASN A 61 -28.46 31.21 -14.90
C ASN A 61 -28.13 32.41 -15.81
N ASN A 62 -26.86 32.56 -16.19
CA ASN A 62 -26.47 33.36 -17.36
C ASN A 62 -25.95 32.44 -18.47
N LYS A 63 -26.61 32.48 -19.64
CA LYS A 63 -26.23 31.74 -20.85
C LYS A 63 -25.06 32.44 -21.57
N ALA A 64 -24.05 31.67 -21.96
CA ALA A 64 -23.06 32.05 -22.97
C ALA A 64 -23.13 31.07 -24.16
N PRO A 65 -22.82 31.50 -25.40
CA PRO A 65 -23.15 30.76 -26.61
C PRO A 65 -22.07 29.74 -27.04
N ALA A 66 -22.54 28.70 -27.73
CA ALA A 66 -21.75 27.57 -28.24
C ALA A 66 -20.94 27.94 -29.50
N ALA A 67 -19.72 27.40 -29.60
CA ALA A 67 -18.93 27.37 -30.83
C ALA A 67 -18.87 25.94 -31.39
N SER A 68 -19.05 25.83 -32.70
CA SER A 68 -19.05 24.58 -33.47
C SER A 68 -17.62 24.11 -33.80
N LEU A 69 -17.42 22.79 -33.84
CA LEU A 69 -16.27 22.16 -34.47
C LEU A 69 -16.77 21.12 -35.47
N THR A 70 -16.40 21.34 -36.74
CA THR A 70 -16.66 20.48 -37.89
C THR A 70 -15.60 19.38 -38.01
N SER A 71 -16.08 18.19 -38.35
CA SER A 71 -15.35 16.99 -38.78
C SER A 71 -14.55 17.17 -40.07
N ASN A 72 -13.50 16.36 -40.26
CA ASN A 72 -13.10 15.86 -41.58
C ASN A 72 -12.55 14.43 -41.49
N ASN A 73 -13.00 13.61 -42.45
CA ASN A 73 -12.74 12.18 -42.62
C ASN A 73 -11.49 11.91 -43.48
N ALA A 74 -10.82 10.79 -43.14
CA ALA A 74 -10.29 9.70 -43.97
C ALA A 74 -9.61 9.97 -45.33
N VAL A 75 -8.38 9.46 -45.48
CA VAL A 75 -7.89 8.75 -46.69
C VAL A 75 -6.96 7.59 -46.29
N SER A 76 -7.11 6.50 -47.05
CA SER A 76 -6.56 5.14 -47.04
C SER A 76 -5.08 4.95 -47.41
N THR A 77 -4.50 3.80 -47.04
CA THR A 77 -3.89 2.76 -47.93
C THR A 77 -3.36 1.60 -47.06
N GLU A 78 -3.86 0.37 -47.24
CA GLU A 78 -3.19 -0.79 -47.91
C GLU A 78 -1.82 -1.12 -47.30
N GLY A 79 -1.51 -2.31 -46.77
CA GLY A 79 -1.84 -3.65 -47.24
C GLY A 79 -0.52 -4.37 -47.56
N GLY A 80 -0.07 -5.31 -46.73
CA GLY A 80 1.21 -6.00 -46.95
C GLY A 80 1.39 -7.22 -46.05
N ALA A 81 1.32 -8.39 -46.67
CA ALA A 81 1.14 -9.69 -46.05
C ALA A 81 2.43 -10.37 -45.55
N ASN A 82 2.19 -11.32 -44.64
CA ASN A 82 3.07 -12.37 -44.14
C ASN A 82 3.93 -13.06 -45.21
N GLN A 83 5.20 -13.32 -44.85
CA GLN A 83 5.91 -14.51 -45.32
C GLN A 83 6.59 -15.22 -44.13
N LEU A 84 6.06 -16.40 -43.82
CA LEU A 84 6.80 -17.51 -43.22
C LEU A 84 7.78 -18.05 -44.28
N VAL A 85 9.07 -18.16 -43.95
CA VAL A 85 9.92 -19.22 -44.51
C VAL A 85 10.83 -19.82 -43.43
N LYS A 86 10.76 -21.14 -43.43
CA LYS A 86 11.48 -22.22 -42.77
C LYS A 86 12.93 -22.00 -42.34
N THR A 87 13.17 -22.63 -41.19
CA THR A 87 14.39 -23.25 -40.66
C THR A 87 15.36 -23.82 -41.70
N ASP A 88 16.66 -23.66 -41.44
CA ASP A 88 17.63 -24.73 -41.65
C ASP A 88 18.78 -24.68 -40.62
N ARG A 89 19.27 -25.89 -40.37
CA ARG A 89 20.33 -26.32 -39.43
C ARG A 89 21.71 -25.84 -39.86
N ASP A 90 22.59 -25.71 -38.86
CA ASP A 90 24.01 -26.14 -38.81
C ASP A 90 24.70 -25.24 -37.75
N GLY A 91 25.32 -25.73 -36.68
CA GLY A 91 26.33 -26.78 -36.69
C GLY A 91 27.72 -26.14 -36.55
N ALA A 92 28.02 -25.50 -35.41
CA ALA A 92 29.38 -25.07 -35.09
C ALA A 92 29.61 -25.02 -33.56
N ALA A 93 30.30 -26.05 -33.06
CA ALA A 93 30.84 -26.08 -31.71
C ALA A 93 31.98 -25.03 -31.59
N SER A 94 31.69 -23.94 -30.89
CA SER A 94 32.68 -22.94 -30.51
C SER A 94 33.38 -23.38 -29.22
N LYS A 95 34.71 -23.45 -29.30
CA LYS A 95 35.61 -23.74 -28.18
C LYS A 95 35.47 -22.66 -27.10
N ILE A 96 34.96 -23.05 -25.95
CA ILE A 96 34.96 -22.23 -24.73
C ILE A 96 36.42 -22.08 -24.29
N SER A 97 36.95 -20.87 -24.45
CA SER A 97 38.24 -20.47 -23.91
C SER A 97 38.06 -20.06 -22.45
N ALA A 98 38.92 -20.56 -21.57
CA ALA A 98 38.92 -20.24 -20.14
C ALA A 98 39.01 -18.72 -19.90
N PRO A 99 38.30 -18.18 -18.89
CA PRO A 99 38.37 -16.77 -18.59
C PRO A 99 39.73 -16.42 -17.97
N VAL A 100 40.35 -15.41 -18.55
CA VAL A 100 41.51 -14.71 -18.01
C VAL A 100 41.10 -14.07 -16.68
N GLU A 101 41.74 -14.48 -15.58
CA GLU A 101 41.69 -13.78 -14.30
C GLU A 101 42.20 -12.35 -14.49
N ARG A 102 41.28 -11.40 -14.60
CA ARG A 102 41.56 -9.98 -14.49
C ARG A 102 41.24 -9.60 -13.05
N GLU A 103 42.27 -9.36 -12.25
CA GLU A 103 42.14 -8.65 -10.97
C GLU A 103 41.49 -7.28 -11.24
N GLN A 104 40.18 -7.20 -11.07
CA GLN A 104 39.50 -5.93 -10.93
C GLN A 104 39.77 -5.44 -9.51
N LYS A 105 40.71 -4.49 -9.38
CA LYS A 105 40.76 -3.61 -8.22
C LYS A 105 39.45 -2.82 -8.17
N THR A 106 38.47 -3.35 -7.45
CA THR A 106 37.26 -2.63 -7.09
C THR A 106 37.65 -1.53 -6.11
N ASN A 107 37.78 -0.31 -6.61
CA ASN A 107 37.65 0.88 -5.77
C ASN A 107 36.19 0.93 -5.33
N ALA A 108 35.88 0.27 -4.20
CA ALA A 108 34.60 0.39 -3.56
C ALA A 108 34.35 1.88 -3.28
N PRO A 109 33.22 2.47 -3.73
CA PRO A 109 32.86 3.81 -3.31
C PRO A 109 32.78 3.81 -1.79
N ALA A 110 33.41 4.80 -1.16
CA ALA A 110 33.37 4.98 0.28
C ALA A 110 31.90 5.01 0.70
N ALA A 111 31.45 3.98 1.42
CA ALA A 111 30.18 3.98 2.10
C ALA A 111 30.10 5.30 2.88
N GLN A 112 29.00 6.05 2.68
CA GLN A 112 28.73 7.23 3.49
C GLN A 112 28.88 6.80 4.95
N SER A 113 29.93 7.33 5.59
CA SER A 113 30.28 6.92 6.94
C SER A 113 29.07 7.21 7.83
N PRO A 114 28.51 6.24 8.57
CA PRO A 114 27.40 6.46 9.49
C PRO A 114 27.81 7.28 10.73
N ASN A 115 28.88 8.08 10.60
CA ASN A 115 29.60 8.74 11.67
C ASN A 115 29.25 10.23 11.79
N GLN A 116 28.02 10.60 11.45
CA GLN A 116 27.44 11.78 12.09
C GLN A 116 26.90 11.27 13.41
N ASN A 117 27.62 11.55 14.50
CA ASN A 117 27.08 11.41 15.85
C ASN A 117 25.69 12.06 15.83
N PRO A 118 24.61 11.30 16.03
CA PRO A 118 23.27 11.86 16.00
C PRO A 118 23.27 12.96 17.05
N LYS A 119 23.06 14.20 16.60
CA LYS A 119 22.97 15.36 17.47
C LYS A 119 21.76 15.06 18.37
N LEU A 120 22.03 14.65 19.62
CA LEU A 120 20.99 14.35 20.59
C LEU A 120 20.03 15.54 20.61
N LEU A 121 18.78 15.28 20.25
CA LEU A 121 17.74 16.32 20.24
C LEU A 121 17.51 16.76 21.68
N ASN A 122 17.25 18.06 21.87
CA ASN A 122 16.90 18.58 23.19
C ASN A 122 15.54 17.99 23.59
N GLU A 123 15.52 17.13 24.62
CA GLU A 123 14.29 16.47 25.09
C GLU A 123 13.24 17.47 25.60
N ASP A 124 13.67 18.68 25.94
CA ASP A 124 12.81 19.77 26.40
C ASP A 124 12.19 20.61 25.26
N ASP A 125 12.43 20.27 23.99
CA ASP A 125 11.77 20.96 22.88
C ASP A 125 10.27 20.58 22.84
N PRO A 126 9.35 21.51 23.16
CA PRO A 126 7.92 21.22 23.20
C PRO A 126 7.34 20.89 21.82
N THR A 127 8.11 21.10 20.74
CA THR A 127 7.72 20.77 19.37
C THR A 127 8.10 19.36 18.94
N LEU A 128 8.87 18.63 19.76
CA LEU A 128 9.30 17.27 19.50
C LEU A 128 8.18 16.28 19.83
N ILE A 129 7.93 15.35 18.91
CA ILE A 129 6.96 14.28 19.14
C ILE A 129 7.59 13.27 20.10
N LYS A 130 6.95 13.02 21.24
CA LYS A 130 7.44 12.05 22.22
C LYS A 130 7.14 10.62 21.78
N LEU A 131 8.07 9.71 22.03
CA LEU A 131 7.83 8.28 21.83
C LEU A 131 7.04 7.72 23.01
N ASN A 132 6.09 6.83 22.72
CA ASN A 132 5.29 6.14 23.72
C ASN A 132 6.15 5.14 24.51
N GLN A 133 6.47 5.48 25.76
CA GLN A 133 7.38 4.69 26.60
C GLN A 133 6.84 3.30 26.95
N THR A 134 5.51 3.17 27.11
CA THR A 134 4.87 1.87 27.35
C THR A 134 5.11 0.96 26.14
N TYR A 135 4.92 1.47 24.93
CA TYR A 135 5.17 0.70 23.71
C TYR A 135 6.66 0.42 23.48
N LEU A 136 7.57 1.34 23.80
CA LEU A 136 9.01 1.06 23.75
C LEU A 136 9.42 -0.05 24.74
N THR A 137 8.82 -0.06 25.93
CA THR A 137 9.03 -1.12 26.93
C THR A 137 8.54 -2.47 26.39
N HIS A 138 7.37 -2.49 25.75
CA HIS A 138 6.88 -3.67 25.04
C HIS A 138 7.87 -4.15 23.97
N LEU A 139 8.34 -3.26 23.09
CA LEU A 139 9.33 -3.61 22.06
C LEU A 139 10.61 -4.19 22.65
N LYS A 140 11.14 -3.63 23.75
CA LYS A 140 12.32 -4.15 24.46
C LYS A 140 12.12 -5.57 24.97
N SER A 141 10.88 -5.93 25.33
CA SER A 141 10.53 -7.27 25.82
C SER A 141 10.43 -8.33 24.72
N LEU A 142 10.31 -7.92 23.46
CA LEU A 142 10.20 -8.84 22.33
C LEU A 142 11.54 -9.51 22.02
N PRO A 143 11.52 -10.76 21.49
CA PRO A 143 12.74 -11.43 21.06
C PRO A 143 13.42 -10.67 19.92
N PRO A 144 14.71 -10.95 19.63
CA PRO A 144 15.38 -10.39 18.47
C PRO A 144 14.62 -10.62 17.17
N LEU A 145 14.83 -9.71 16.22
CA LEU A 145 14.25 -9.84 14.89
C LEU A 145 14.73 -11.12 14.21
N PRO A 146 13.84 -12.03 13.77
CA PRO A 146 14.28 -13.24 13.09
C PRO A 146 14.83 -12.88 11.71
N LYS A 147 15.93 -13.54 11.31
CA LYS A 147 16.53 -13.41 9.97
C LYS A 147 15.71 -14.13 8.91
N LYS A 148 14.47 -13.68 8.71
CA LYS A 148 13.51 -14.17 7.73
C LYS A 148 13.07 -13.02 6.83
N VAL A 149 12.95 -13.29 5.54
CA VAL A 149 12.32 -12.37 4.58
C VAL A 149 11.10 -13.04 3.96
N HIS A 150 10.00 -12.32 3.93
CA HIS A 150 8.71 -12.74 3.38
C HIS A 150 8.37 -11.90 2.17
N ILE A 151 8.10 -12.55 1.04
CA ILE A 151 7.66 -11.92 -0.20
C ILE A 151 6.37 -12.62 -0.63
N LEU A 152 5.34 -11.86 -1.00
CA LEU A 152 4.12 -12.41 -1.58
C LEU A 152 4.18 -12.22 -3.10
N PHE A 153 4.15 -13.30 -3.87
CA PHE A 153 4.17 -13.24 -5.33
C PHE A 153 3.51 -14.47 -5.96
N PRO A 154 2.75 -14.37 -7.07
CA PRO A 154 1.96 -15.48 -7.60
C PRO A 154 2.74 -16.76 -7.93
N ASP A 155 4.02 -16.65 -8.28
CA ASP A 155 4.92 -17.78 -8.54
C ASP A 155 6.12 -17.74 -7.58
N LYS A 156 6.31 -18.81 -6.80
CA LYS A 156 7.43 -18.96 -5.87
C LYS A 156 8.79 -19.07 -6.55
N HIS A 157 8.80 -19.34 -7.85
CA HIS A 157 10.01 -19.61 -8.63
C HIS A 157 10.32 -18.50 -9.63
N TYR A 158 9.69 -17.32 -9.50
CA TYR A 158 9.91 -16.20 -10.42
C TYR A 158 11.37 -15.74 -10.49
N ASP A 159 12.14 -15.96 -9.41
CA ASP A 159 13.56 -15.68 -9.34
C ASP A 159 14.40 -16.60 -10.24
N VAL A 160 13.90 -17.80 -10.54
CA VAL A 160 14.52 -18.76 -11.46
C VAL A 160 13.96 -18.62 -12.87
N THR A 161 12.62 -18.59 -13.00
CA THR A 161 11.94 -18.55 -14.31
C THR A 161 12.18 -17.25 -15.06
N HIS A 162 12.44 -16.16 -14.34
CA HIS A 162 12.72 -14.83 -14.91
C HIS A 162 14.08 -14.27 -14.53
N ALA A 163 15.05 -15.13 -14.22
CA ALA A 163 16.41 -14.72 -13.80
C ALA A 163 17.15 -13.83 -14.82
N SER A 164 16.74 -13.84 -16.09
CA SER A 164 17.32 -13.00 -17.14
C SER A 164 16.77 -11.57 -17.17
N LEU A 165 15.67 -11.28 -16.46
CA LEU A 165 15.13 -9.93 -16.41
C LEU A 165 16.00 -9.04 -15.50
N PRO A 166 16.46 -7.86 -15.96
CA PRO A 166 17.30 -6.97 -15.14
C PRO A 166 16.67 -6.62 -13.80
N PHE A 167 15.37 -6.38 -13.77
CA PHE A 167 14.64 -6.14 -12.52
C PHE A 167 14.79 -7.29 -11.51
N VAL A 168 14.68 -8.55 -11.96
CA VAL A 168 14.79 -9.75 -11.11
C VAL A 168 16.22 -9.92 -10.57
N GLN A 169 17.22 -9.61 -11.39
CA GLN A 169 18.63 -9.62 -11.00
C GLN A 169 18.92 -8.62 -9.87
N HIS A 170 18.33 -7.42 -9.94
CA HIS A 170 18.52 -6.34 -8.98
C HIS A 170 17.48 -6.30 -7.83
N SER A 171 16.59 -7.28 -7.76
CA SER A 171 15.61 -7.46 -6.68
C SER A 171 15.88 -8.74 -5.90
N ILE A 172 15.15 -9.82 -6.17
CA ILE A 172 15.17 -11.07 -5.41
C ILE A 172 16.50 -11.83 -5.53
N ILE A 173 17.16 -11.81 -6.69
CA ILE A 173 18.47 -12.45 -6.85
C ILE A 173 19.53 -11.69 -6.05
N ALA A 174 19.53 -10.36 -6.12
CA ALA A 174 20.40 -9.52 -5.30
C ALA A 174 20.12 -9.73 -3.80
N LEU A 175 18.84 -9.81 -3.39
CA LEU A 175 18.46 -10.11 -2.02
C LEU A 175 19.08 -11.42 -1.52
N LYS A 176 18.93 -12.51 -2.28
CA LYS A 176 19.51 -13.83 -1.95
C LYS A 176 21.03 -13.81 -1.92
N THR A 177 21.64 -13.13 -2.88
CA THR A 177 23.10 -13.07 -3.02
C THR A 177 23.75 -12.27 -1.89
N LEU A 178 23.18 -11.12 -1.54
CA LEU A 178 23.72 -10.23 -0.51
C LEU A 178 23.43 -10.71 0.91
N ASN A 179 22.46 -11.61 1.10
CA ASN A 179 21.97 -12.03 2.42
C ASN A 179 21.91 -13.56 2.56
N PRO A 180 23.02 -14.30 2.38
CA PRO A 180 23.02 -15.76 2.43
C PRO A 180 22.63 -16.34 3.80
N ASN A 181 22.73 -15.55 4.86
CA ASN A 181 22.36 -15.94 6.23
C ASN A 181 20.88 -15.64 6.57
N TRP A 182 20.12 -15.08 5.63
CA TRP A 182 18.70 -14.80 5.80
C TRP A 182 17.86 -15.85 5.09
N ASN A 183 16.81 -16.34 5.76
CA ASN A 183 15.86 -17.26 5.16
C ASN A 183 14.84 -16.47 4.32
N ILE A 184 15.00 -16.48 3.00
CA ILE A 184 14.15 -15.74 2.07
C ILE A 184 13.06 -16.67 1.53
N ILE A 185 11.81 -16.33 1.82
CA ILE A 185 10.62 -17.14 1.54
C ILE A 185 9.69 -16.35 0.61
N ILE A 186 9.39 -16.94 -0.55
CA ILE A 186 8.38 -16.44 -1.48
C ILE A 186 7.11 -17.27 -1.25
N HIS A 187 6.01 -16.58 -0.98
CA HIS A 187 4.69 -17.16 -0.74
C HIS A 187 3.82 -16.92 -1.96
N ASP A 188 3.25 -17.99 -2.52
CA ASP A 188 2.27 -17.90 -3.61
C ASP A 188 0.86 -17.69 -3.08
N ASN A 189 -0.11 -17.73 -4.00
CA ASN A 189 -1.52 -17.54 -3.68
C ASN A 189 -2.06 -18.61 -2.72
N ASP A 190 -1.54 -19.84 -2.74
CA ASP A 190 -1.98 -20.93 -1.87
C ASP A 190 -1.39 -20.77 -0.46
N ASP A 191 -0.15 -20.26 -0.36
CA ASP A 191 0.45 -19.88 0.92
C ASP A 191 -0.28 -18.72 1.57
N VAL A 192 -0.62 -17.67 0.82
CA VAL A 192 -1.43 -16.54 1.31
C VAL A 192 -2.70 -17.05 1.97
N ASP A 193 -3.35 -17.99 1.30
CA ASP A 193 -4.53 -18.69 1.76
C ASP A 193 -4.29 -19.49 3.05
N SER A 194 -3.18 -20.20 3.13
CA SER A 194 -2.77 -20.99 4.28
C SER A 194 -2.47 -20.09 5.49
N ILE A 195 -1.82 -18.95 5.27
CA ILE A 195 -1.52 -17.93 6.29
C ILE A 195 -2.83 -17.38 6.88
N ILE A 196 -3.81 -17.05 6.03
CA ILE A 196 -5.10 -16.53 6.49
C ILE A 196 -5.84 -17.58 7.32
N ARG A 197 -5.91 -18.83 6.85
CA ARG A 197 -6.53 -19.93 7.61
C ARG A 197 -5.84 -20.15 8.95
N ARG A 198 -4.50 -20.08 9.01
CA ARG A 198 -3.74 -20.15 10.26
C ARG A 198 -4.12 -19.00 11.20
N GLY A 199 -4.28 -17.78 10.69
CA GLY A 199 -4.78 -16.64 11.48
C GLY A 199 -6.14 -16.92 12.13
N GLY A 200 -7.05 -17.60 11.42
CA GLY A 200 -8.33 -18.05 11.98
C GLY A 200 -8.19 -19.16 13.03
N GLN A 201 -7.35 -20.17 12.75
CA GLN A 201 -7.08 -21.27 13.67
C GLN A 201 -6.45 -20.80 14.99
N GLU A 202 -5.57 -19.80 14.94
CA GLU A 202 -4.97 -19.17 16.12
C GLU A 202 -5.90 -18.14 16.79
N GLY A 203 -7.11 -17.92 16.27
CA GLY A 203 -8.10 -17.00 16.84
C GLY A 203 -7.73 -15.52 16.71
N ILE A 204 -6.83 -15.17 15.80
CA ILE A 204 -6.41 -13.78 15.54
C ILE A 204 -7.47 -13.04 14.72
N ILE A 205 -8.04 -13.74 13.74
CA ILE A 205 -9.21 -13.30 12.96
C ILE A 205 -10.34 -14.32 13.13
N SER A 206 -11.57 -13.92 12.86
CA SER A 206 -12.72 -14.82 13.02
C SER A 206 -12.79 -15.85 11.88
N GLN A 207 -13.41 -17.02 12.12
CA GLN A 207 -13.65 -18.00 11.05
C GLN A 207 -14.50 -17.42 9.91
N GLN A 208 -15.51 -16.61 10.25
CA GLN A 208 -16.33 -15.93 9.25
C GLN A 208 -15.49 -15.02 8.33
N GLU A 209 -14.49 -14.34 8.90
CA GLU A 209 -13.58 -13.49 8.13
C GLU A 209 -12.65 -14.31 7.23
N VAL A 210 -12.17 -15.47 7.70
CA VAL A 210 -11.44 -16.43 6.86
C VAL A 210 -12.31 -16.85 5.66
N ASP A 211 -13.55 -17.25 5.90
CA ASP A 211 -14.47 -17.69 4.84
C ASP A 211 -14.76 -16.59 3.81
N ILE A 212 -14.74 -15.32 4.22
CA ILE A 212 -14.87 -14.15 3.32
C ILE A 212 -13.61 -13.96 2.48
N LEU A 213 -12.44 -14.01 3.10
CA LEU A 213 -11.17 -13.73 2.44
C LEU A 213 -10.76 -14.83 1.47
N VAL A 214 -10.95 -16.07 1.89
CA VAL A 214 -10.41 -17.26 1.23
C VAL A 214 -11.47 -17.95 0.37
N GLY A 215 -12.74 -17.69 0.64
CA GLY A 215 -13.85 -18.40 0.02
C GLY A 215 -14.10 -19.77 0.68
N THR A 216 -15.22 -20.39 0.32
CA THR A 216 -15.60 -21.72 0.80
C THR A 216 -16.10 -22.57 -0.35
N SER A 217 -15.64 -23.82 -0.42
CA SER A 217 -16.14 -24.81 -1.38
C SER A 217 -17.56 -25.24 -1.04
N THR A 218 -17.94 -25.21 0.24
CA THR A 218 -19.22 -25.70 0.75
C THR A 218 -20.40 -24.81 0.36
N ASN A 219 -20.20 -23.49 0.27
CA ASN A 219 -21.26 -22.54 -0.02
C ASN A 219 -21.06 -21.84 -1.37
N GLY A 220 -20.16 -22.36 -2.23
CA GLY A 220 -19.84 -21.78 -3.55
C GLY A 220 -19.29 -20.36 -3.47
N THR A 221 -18.62 -20.04 -2.37
CA THR A 221 -18.20 -18.67 -2.07
C THR A 221 -16.84 -18.40 -2.68
N GLU A 222 -16.78 -17.42 -3.59
CA GLU A 222 -15.53 -16.96 -4.19
C GLU A 222 -14.61 -16.27 -3.18
N ALA A 223 -13.31 -16.48 -3.34
CA ALA A 223 -12.28 -15.79 -2.55
C ALA A 223 -12.30 -14.28 -2.81
N ALA A 224 -11.85 -13.50 -1.83
CA ALA A 224 -11.59 -12.09 -2.03
C ALA A 224 -10.45 -11.87 -3.04
N HIS A 225 -10.37 -10.66 -3.59
CA HIS A 225 -9.30 -10.29 -4.51
C HIS A 225 -7.92 -10.47 -3.85
N ILE A 226 -6.92 -10.93 -4.62
CA ILE A 226 -5.59 -11.28 -4.09
C ILE A 226 -4.91 -10.13 -3.35
N VAL A 227 -5.14 -8.88 -3.77
CA VAL A 227 -4.60 -7.70 -3.09
C VAL A 227 -5.09 -7.62 -1.64
N GLU A 228 -6.41 -7.78 -1.39
CA GLU A 228 -6.96 -7.75 -0.03
C GLU A 228 -6.41 -8.90 0.83
N ARG A 229 -6.32 -10.09 0.22
CA ARG A 229 -5.76 -11.27 0.88
C ARG A 229 -4.28 -11.07 1.23
N SER A 230 -3.51 -10.45 0.34
CA SER A 230 -2.09 -10.15 0.57
C SER A 230 -1.88 -9.07 1.65
N ASP A 231 -2.77 -8.08 1.74
CA ASP A 231 -2.72 -7.03 2.77
C ASP A 231 -2.90 -7.61 4.17
N ILE A 232 -3.85 -8.54 4.35
CA ILE A 232 -4.01 -9.19 5.65
C ILE A 232 -2.96 -10.28 5.91
N ALA A 233 -2.57 -11.05 4.89
CA ALA A 233 -1.57 -12.10 5.04
C ALA A 233 -0.19 -11.56 5.46
N ARG A 234 0.25 -10.43 4.90
CA ARG A 234 1.53 -9.82 5.32
C ARG A 234 1.49 -9.37 6.79
N LEU A 235 0.37 -8.80 7.26
CA LEU A 235 0.22 -8.41 8.67
C LEU A 235 0.21 -9.64 9.58
N LEU A 236 -0.48 -10.71 9.19
CA LEU A 236 -0.47 -11.98 9.91
C LEU A 236 0.95 -12.56 9.98
N LEU A 237 1.71 -12.56 8.89
CA LEU A 237 3.11 -13.00 8.89
C LEU A 237 3.96 -12.17 9.86
N MET A 238 3.86 -10.84 9.81
CA MET A 238 4.61 -9.94 10.69
C MET A 238 4.26 -10.16 12.17
N TYR A 239 2.99 -10.43 12.50
CA TYR A 239 2.59 -10.73 13.87
C TYR A 239 2.99 -12.15 14.31
N LEU A 240 2.77 -13.17 13.47
CA LEU A 240 2.99 -14.58 13.81
C LEU A 240 4.46 -14.96 13.83
N GLU A 241 5.21 -14.49 12.84
CA GLU A 241 6.59 -14.91 12.58
C GLU A 241 7.61 -13.78 12.76
N GLY A 242 7.19 -12.53 12.55
CA GLY A 242 8.11 -11.40 12.49
C GLY A 242 9.03 -11.48 11.27
N GLY A 243 10.20 -10.87 11.36
CA GLY A 243 11.17 -10.80 10.29
C GLY A 243 10.94 -9.58 9.43
N PHE A 244 11.13 -9.74 8.12
CA PHE A 244 11.11 -8.65 7.16
C PHE A 244 10.15 -8.99 6.03
N TYR A 245 9.17 -8.13 5.73
CA TYR A 245 8.33 -8.19 4.55
C TYR A 245 8.80 -7.18 3.50
N LEU A 246 8.83 -7.62 2.24
CA LEU A 246 9.13 -6.80 1.08
C LEU A 246 8.12 -7.09 -0.04
N ASP A 247 7.61 -6.05 -0.68
CA ASP A 247 6.96 -6.20 -1.97
C ASP A 247 7.97 -6.78 -2.99
N ALA A 248 7.48 -7.65 -3.87
CA ALA A 248 8.31 -8.35 -4.86
C ALA A 248 9.02 -7.43 -5.85
N ASP A 249 8.57 -6.16 -5.94
CA ASP A 249 9.12 -5.15 -6.83
C ASP A 249 10.11 -4.19 -6.16
N ARG A 250 10.61 -4.52 -4.97
CA ARG A 250 11.69 -3.77 -4.32
C ARG A 250 13.06 -4.16 -4.86
N LEU A 251 13.88 -3.14 -5.13
CA LEU A 251 15.29 -3.28 -5.51
C LEU A 251 16.17 -3.42 -4.27
N ILE A 252 17.33 -4.07 -4.42
CA ILE A 252 18.28 -4.33 -3.34
C ILE A 252 19.71 -4.04 -3.82
N SER A 253 20.43 -3.15 -3.12
CA SER A 253 21.87 -2.91 -3.38
C SER A 253 22.76 -2.99 -2.14
N ILE A 254 22.18 -3.11 -0.93
CA ILE A 254 22.94 -3.23 0.31
C ILE A 254 22.51 -4.48 1.11
N PRO A 255 23.45 -5.16 1.80
CA PRO A 255 23.12 -6.22 2.75
C PRO A 255 22.20 -5.74 3.88
N MET A 256 21.25 -6.57 4.28
CA MET A 256 20.34 -6.33 5.40
C MET A 256 21.09 -6.17 6.72
N ASP A 257 22.18 -6.93 6.92
CA ASP A 257 23.02 -6.85 8.12
C ASP A 257 23.74 -5.49 8.25
N ASN A 258 23.83 -4.68 7.17
CA ASN A 258 24.34 -3.31 7.25
C ASN A 258 23.30 -2.32 7.82
N VAL A 259 22.04 -2.74 7.91
CA VAL A 259 20.89 -1.90 8.15
C VAL A 259 20.18 -2.32 9.44
N VAL A 260 19.89 -3.62 9.57
CA VAL A 260 19.26 -4.24 10.74
C VAL A 260 20.32 -4.59 11.77
N ARG A 261 20.14 -4.12 13.01
CA ARG A 261 21.04 -4.41 14.14
C ARG A 261 20.39 -5.44 15.06
N ASP A 262 21.19 -6.09 15.91
CA ASP A 262 20.68 -7.06 16.90
C ASP A 262 19.67 -6.45 17.89
N SER A 263 19.78 -5.14 18.14
CA SER A 263 18.84 -4.37 18.97
C SER A 263 17.54 -4.03 18.24
N THR A 264 17.49 -4.11 16.92
CA THR A 264 16.32 -3.71 16.13
C THR A 264 15.15 -4.65 16.44
N ARG A 265 13.98 -4.05 16.66
CA ARG A 265 12.71 -4.76 16.91
C ARG A 265 11.61 -4.37 15.94
N LEU A 266 11.75 -3.22 15.28
CA LEU A 266 10.79 -2.67 14.34
C LEU A 266 11.52 -1.81 13.30
N CYS A 267 11.10 -1.82 12.03
CA CYS A 267 11.50 -0.80 11.06
C CYS A 267 10.28 -0.01 10.58
N LEU A 268 10.41 1.31 10.54
CA LEU A 268 9.40 2.27 10.08
C LEU A 268 10.02 3.23 9.06
N PRO A 269 10.33 2.79 7.82
CA PRO A 269 10.75 3.70 6.76
C PRO A 269 9.62 4.68 6.39
N THR A 270 9.96 5.85 5.85
CA THR A 270 8.99 6.84 5.35
C THR A 270 9.15 7.09 3.86
N PHE A 271 8.07 7.35 3.13
CA PHE A 271 8.14 7.79 1.73
C PHE A 271 8.10 9.33 1.68
N ASP A 272 9.22 9.97 1.34
CA ASP A 272 9.39 11.43 1.26
C ASP A 272 8.84 12.21 2.49
N ASP A 273 8.80 11.57 3.66
CA ASP A 273 8.11 12.08 4.86
C ASP A 273 6.63 12.46 4.62
N ALA A 274 5.95 11.74 3.74
CA ALA A 274 4.51 11.86 3.49
C ALA A 274 3.71 10.77 4.22
N ASN A 275 4.29 9.59 4.42
CA ASN A 275 3.73 8.47 5.19
C ASN A 275 4.84 7.48 5.55
N PHE A 276 4.52 6.51 6.41
CA PHE A 276 5.33 5.30 6.59
C PHE A 276 5.06 4.30 5.47
N CYS A 277 6.12 3.71 4.92
CA CYS A 277 6.03 2.75 3.83
C CYS A 277 5.47 1.42 4.35
N GLN A 278 4.44 0.89 3.70
CA GLN A 278 3.78 -0.38 4.07
C GLN A 278 4.22 -1.57 3.21
N ASP A 279 4.87 -1.30 2.09
CA ASP A 279 5.48 -2.25 1.16
C ASP A 279 6.88 -2.71 1.63
N LEU A 280 7.34 -2.14 2.75
CA LEU A 280 8.45 -2.62 3.54
C LEU A 280 8.03 -2.63 5.01
N GLN A 281 7.95 -3.81 5.61
CA GLN A 281 7.62 -3.96 7.02
C GLN A 281 8.68 -4.83 7.67
N CYS A 282 9.03 -4.55 8.93
CA CYS A 282 10.01 -5.36 9.62
C CYS A 282 9.73 -5.29 11.10
N THR A 283 9.61 -6.43 11.76
CA THR A 283 9.27 -6.48 13.18
C THR A 283 9.72 -7.78 13.84
N SER A 284 9.86 -7.74 15.16
CA SER A 284 9.88 -8.95 15.97
C SER A 284 8.49 -9.59 16.00
N PRO A 285 8.40 -10.93 16.14
CA PRO A 285 7.12 -11.61 16.27
C PRO A 285 6.36 -11.13 17.51
N LYS A 286 5.03 -11.25 17.47
CA LYS A 286 4.09 -10.86 18.53
C LYS A 286 4.14 -9.37 18.88
N ASN A 287 4.56 -8.53 17.95
CA ASN A 287 4.45 -7.08 18.10
C ASN A 287 2.98 -6.64 18.06
N GLU A 288 2.50 -6.02 19.14
CA GLU A 288 1.12 -5.57 19.31
C GLU A 288 0.71 -4.53 18.27
N LEU A 289 1.65 -3.80 17.67
CA LEU A 289 1.37 -2.88 16.56
C LEU A 289 0.67 -3.60 15.41
N PHE A 290 1.19 -4.75 15.00
CA PHE A 290 0.61 -5.53 13.91
C PHE A 290 -0.69 -6.20 14.32
N LEU A 291 -0.82 -6.62 15.59
CA LEU A 291 -2.08 -7.15 16.09
C LEU A 291 -3.20 -6.11 16.06
N ASN A 292 -2.90 -4.86 16.44
CA ASN A 292 -3.87 -3.77 16.40
C ASN A 292 -4.23 -3.38 14.96
N MET A 293 -3.26 -3.36 14.04
CA MET A 293 -3.54 -3.21 12.60
C MET A 293 -4.47 -4.30 12.07
N ILE A 294 -4.22 -5.56 12.43
CA ILE A 294 -5.09 -6.69 12.05
C ILE A 294 -6.51 -6.47 12.59
N ARG A 295 -6.65 -6.11 13.86
CA ARG A 295 -7.96 -5.86 14.50
C ARG A 295 -8.71 -4.70 13.84
N ASP A 296 -8.03 -3.62 13.49
CA ASP A 296 -8.63 -2.48 12.80
C ASP A 296 -9.09 -2.86 11.38
N CYS A 297 -8.24 -3.58 10.63
CA CYS A 297 -8.60 -4.13 9.32
C CYS A 297 -9.81 -5.07 9.42
N SER A 298 -9.82 -5.98 10.40
CA SER A 298 -10.93 -6.89 10.67
C SER A 298 -12.19 -6.14 11.04
N LYS A 299 -12.11 -5.10 11.89
CA LYS A 299 -13.26 -4.27 12.25
C LYS A 299 -13.85 -3.61 11.01
N ILE A 300 -13.02 -2.98 10.16
CA ILE A 300 -13.48 -2.36 8.92
C ILE A 300 -14.14 -3.42 8.03
N ARG A 301 -13.45 -4.53 7.77
CA ARG A 301 -13.96 -5.64 6.95
C ARG A 301 -15.27 -6.21 7.47
N MET A 302 -15.43 -6.36 8.77
CA MET A 302 -16.58 -7.05 9.35
C MET A 302 -17.79 -6.13 9.62
N THR A 303 -17.63 -4.81 9.54
CA THR A 303 -18.70 -3.85 9.89
C THR A 303 -19.03 -2.82 8.80
N SER A 304 -18.25 -2.74 7.72
CA SER A 304 -18.42 -1.70 6.70
C SER A 304 -19.31 -2.11 5.52
N GLY A 305 -20.04 -3.22 5.64
CA GLY A 305 -21.05 -3.63 4.67
C GLY A 305 -22.33 -2.77 4.72
N PRO A 306 -23.22 -2.84 3.71
CA PRO A 306 -24.41 -1.98 3.61
C PRO A 306 -25.35 -2.00 4.83
N ASN A 307 -25.35 -3.09 5.60
CA ASN A 307 -26.19 -3.27 6.79
C ASN A 307 -25.39 -3.26 8.10
N GLY A 308 -24.17 -2.68 8.09
CA GLY A 308 -23.26 -2.74 9.24
C GLY A 308 -22.64 -4.13 9.48
N GLY A 309 -22.83 -5.05 8.54
CA GLY A 309 -22.26 -6.40 8.56
C GLY A 309 -20.96 -6.49 7.74
N PRO A 310 -20.50 -7.72 7.45
CA PRO A 310 -19.26 -7.91 6.72
C PRO A 310 -19.32 -7.32 5.32
N LEU A 311 -18.24 -6.65 4.95
CA LEU A 311 -18.01 -6.07 3.65
C LEU A 311 -17.57 -7.17 2.69
N GLU A 312 -18.53 -7.72 1.96
CA GLU A 312 -18.24 -8.71 0.93
C GLU A 312 -17.67 -8.03 -0.32
N ARG A 313 -16.34 -8.10 -0.51
CA ARG A 313 -15.63 -7.57 -1.69
C ARG A 313 -15.28 -8.65 -2.72
N ARG A 314 -16.05 -9.74 -2.75
CA ARG A 314 -15.78 -10.94 -3.56
C ARG A 314 -15.73 -10.65 -5.06
N LYS A 315 -16.38 -9.57 -5.48
CA LYS A 315 -16.38 -9.10 -6.87
C LYS A 315 -15.70 -7.74 -7.03
N GLY A 316 -14.66 -7.46 -6.26
CA GLY A 316 -13.93 -6.19 -6.29
C GLY A 316 -14.38 -5.19 -5.22
N TRP A 317 -13.70 -4.05 -5.18
CA TRP A 317 -13.89 -3.01 -4.17
C TRP A 317 -15.15 -2.19 -4.44
N SER A 318 -15.84 -1.72 -3.39
CA SER A 318 -17.04 -0.86 -3.51
C SER A 318 -16.76 0.51 -4.18
N LYS A 319 -15.48 0.88 -4.28
CA LYS A 319 -14.91 2.06 -4.93
C LYS A 319 -13.39 1.87 -4.98
N GLY A 320 -12.70 2.31 -6.04
CA GLY A 320 -11.25 2.11 -6.20
C GLY A 320 -10.42 2.61 -5.00
N GLY A 321 -10.86 3.69 -4.36
CA GLY A 321 -10.22 4.22 -3.15
C GLY A 321 -10.38 3.37 -1.88
N ALA A 322 -11.38 2.47 -1.83
CA ALA A 322 -11.65 1.69 -0.62
C ALA A 322 -10.56 0.65 -0.34
N LEU A 323 -9.65 0.40 -1.28
CA LEU A 323 -8.44 -0.39 -1.07
C LEU A 323 -7.53 0.25 -0.02
N PHE A 324 -7.41 1.58 -0.06
CA PHE A 324 -6.53 2.30 0.84
C PHE A 324 -7.04 2.33 2.28
N ASP A 325 -8.34 2.07 2.48
CA ASP A 325 -8.96 2.09 3.81
C ASP A 325 -8.35 1.07 4.76
N MET A 326 -7.84 -0.07 4.25
CA MET A 326 -7.20 -1.13 5.06
C MET A 326 -5.69 -1.26 4.84
N GLY A 327 -5.14 -0.53 3.87
CA GLY A 327 -3.70 -0.50 3.59
C GLY A 327 -3.01 0.68 4.28
N PRO A 328 -2.55 1.72 3.54
CA PRO A 328 -1.71 2.78 4.10
C PRO A 328 -2.36 3.53 5.25
N VAL A 329 -3.68 3.73 5.22
CA VAL A 329 -4.38 4.54 6.23
C VAL A 329 -4.36 3.86 7.60
N VAL A 330 -4.74 2.57 7.66
CA VAL A 330 -4.72 1.80 8.93
C VAL A 330 -3.29 1.62 9.41
N TYR A 331 -2.35 1.37 8.50
CA TYR A 331 -0.93 1.23 8.83
C TYR A 331 -0.38 2.49 9.51
N ASN A 332 -0.54 3.65 8.87
CA ASN A 332 -0.07 4.92 9.41
C ASN A 332 -0.79 5.29 10.69
N ARG A 333 -2.11 5.13 10.76
CA ARG A 333 -2.89 5.41 11.98
C ARG A 333 -2.37 4.64 13.19
N ASN A 334 -2.12 3.34 13.03
CA ASN A 334 -1.64 2.49 14.13
C ASN A 334 -0.21 2.83 14.54
N ILE A 335 0.67 3.15 13.59
CA ILE A 335 2.02 3.62 13.91
C ILE A 335 1.93 4.92 14.73
N LEU A 336 1.13 5.87 14.27
CA LEU A 336 1.01 7.17 14.91
C LEU A 336 0.47 7.06 16.35
N SER A 337 -0.59 6.28 16.55
CA SER A 337 -1.22 6.16 17.87
C SER A 337 -0.43 5.29 18.85
N MET A 338 0.32 4.30 18.38
CA MET A 338 1.02 3.36 19.27
C MET A 338 2.46 3.77 19.53
N VAL A 339 3.17 4.27 18.53
CA VAL A 339 4.61 4.57 18.63
C VAL A 339 4.85 5.94 19.25
N PHE A 340 3.93 6.88 19.04
CA PHE A 340 4.08 8.26 19.48
C PHE A 340 3.03 8.60 20.53
N GLU A 341 3.43 9.33 21.57
CA GLU A 341 2.57 9.68 22.70
C GLU A 341 1.57 10.77 22.30
N GLY A 342 0.28 10.46 22.41
CA GLY A 342 -0.79 11.44 22.19
C GLY A 342 -0.95 11.92 20.74
N VAL A 343 -0.28 11.28 19.78
CA VAL A 343 -0.37 11.65 18.36
C VAL A 343 -1.43 10.81 17.67
N THR A 344 -2.32 11.49 16.96
CA THR A 344 -3.31 10.89 16.09
C THR A 344 -2.95 11.09 14.63
N TYR A 345 -3.65 10.37 13.75
CA TYR A 345 -3.50 10.55 12.31
C TYR A 345 -3.86 11.97 11.84
N ASP A 346 -4.83 12.60 12.50
CA ASP A 346 -5.31 13.94 12.13
C ASP A 346 -4.30 15.04 12.54
N ASP A 347 -3.51 14.81 13.60
CA ASP A 347 -2.49 15.76 14.06
C ASP A 347 -1.34 15.94 13.05
N ILE A 348 -1.10 14.91 12.21
CA ILE A 348 0.03 14.88 11.27
C ILE A 348 -0.34 15.33 9.85
N GLY A 349 -1.63 15.62 9.58
CA GLY A 349 -2.09 16.12 8.28
C GLY A 349 -1.50 17.48 7.85
N SER A 350 -0.74 18.16 8.72
CA SER A 350 0.00 19.39 8.41
C SER A 350 1.38 19.09 7.81
N HIS A 351 1.82 19.93 6.86
CA HIS A 351 3.09 19.74 6.15
C HIS A 351 4.26 19.69 7.15
N GLY A 352 4.85 18.49 7.33
CA GLY A 352 6.02 18.26 8.18
C GLY A 352 5.80 17.32 9.38
N GLY A 353 4.58 16.88 9.67
CA GLY A 353 4.30 16.00 10.82
C GLY A 353 5.10 14.68 10.80
N TYR A 354 5.14 13.99 9.64
CA TYR A 354 5.91 12.75 9.48
C TYR A 354 7.43 12.95 9.54
N GLY A 355 7.92 14.13 9.13
CA GLY A 355 9.34 14.47 9.26
C GLY A 355 9.75 14.52 10.73
N LYS A 356 8.97 15.22 11.56
CA LYS A 356 9.16 15.26 13.02
C LYS A 356 8.99 13.89 13.67
N ALA A 357 8.01 13.12 13.24
CA ALA A 357 7.79 11.77 13.73
C ALA A 357 9.01 10.90 13.46
N ARG A 358 9.54 10.91 12.22
CA ARG A 358 10.76 10.19 11.85
C ARG A 358 11.97 10.67 12.64
N GLU A 359 12.16 11.97 12.78
CA GLU A 359 13.27 12.52 13.58
C GLU A 359 13.20 12.05 15.03
N SER A 360 12.00 11.93 15.60
CA SER A 360 11.80 11.45 16.98
C SER A 360 12.17 9.97 17.14
N LEU A 361 12.09 9.15 16.09
CA LEU A 361 12.47 7.72 16.14
C LEU A 361 13.97 7.50 16.41
N VAL A 362 14.83 8.50 16.17
CA VAL A 362 16.28 8.39 16.51
C VAL A 362 16.51 8.19 18.00
N ASN A 363 15.54 8.60 18.84
CA ASN A 363 15.58 8.45 20.29
C ASN A 363 15.11 7.06 20.77
N SER A 364 14.85 6.12 19.86
CA SER A 364 14.44 4.74 20.21
C SER A 364 15.59 3.82 20.62
N GLU A 365 16.80 4.35 20.84
CA GLU A 365 18.01 3.58 21.18
C GLU A 365 18.33 2.46 20.17
N GLY A 366 17.90 2.62 18.92
CA GLY A 366 18.09 1.61 17.87
C GLY A 366 17.10 0.43 17.90
N LEU A 367 16.06 0.50 18.74
CA LEU A 367 14.93 -0.44 18.70
C LEU A 367 14.10 -0.27 17.43
N ILE A 368 13.88 0.99 17.03
CA ILE A 368 13.14 1.34 15.84
C ILE A 368 14.11 1.88 14.81
N LEU A 369 14.26 1.14 13.72
CA LEU A 369 15.03 1.57 12.56
C LEU A 369 14.15 2.41 11.64
N THR A 370 14.66 3.55 11.17
CA THR A 370 13.96 4.37 10.19
C THR A 370 14.93 4.94 9.17
N LYS A 371 14.43 5.15 7.94
CA LYS A 371 15.13 5.82 6.85
C LYS A 371 14.08 6.55 6.02
N ARG A 372 14.42 7.75 5.55
CA ARG A 372 13.63 8.43 4.52
C ARG A 372 13.89 7.76 3.19
N ASP A 373 12.88 7.07 2.69
CA ASP A 373 12.80 6.50 1.35
C ASP A 373 12.42 7.62 0.37
N LYS A 374 13.21 7.78 -0.68
CA LYS A 374 12.82 8.54 -1.89
C LYS A 374 12.42 7.52 -2.94
N SER A 375 11.84 7.91 -4.07
CA SER A 375 11.36 6.99 -5.11
C SER A 375 12.33 5.85 -5.55
N MET A 376 13.62 5.92 -5.21
CA MET A 376 14.59 4.81 -5.32
C MET A 376 15.47 4.58 -4.07
N ASP A 377 15.33 5.33 -2.97
CA ASP A 377 16.25 5.29 -1.80
C ASP A 377 15.72 4.41 -0.65
N GLY A 378 15.30 3.19 -1.01
CA GLY A 378 14.73 2.21 -0.08
C GLY A 378 15.62 1.93 1.12
N LEU A 379 15.05 1.37 2.19
CA LEU A 379 15.83 0.94 3.36
C LEU A 379 17.00 0.02 2.96
N LEU A 380 16.86 -0.74 1.87
CA LEU A 380 17.84 -1.70 1.34
C LEU A 380 18.46 -1.26 0.00
N VAL A 381 18.44 0.03 -0.28
CA VAL A 381 19.00 0.62 -1.50
C VAL A 381 19.94 1.78 -1.15
N ASP A 382 21.01 1.91 -1.92
CA ASP A 382 21.91 3.06 -1.94
C ASP A 382 21.86 3.77 -3.31
N GLY A 383 22.52 4.92 -3.41
CA GLY A 383 22.54 5.71 -4.64
C GLY A 383 23.30 5.07 -5.81
N SER A 384 23.75 3.81 -5.71
CA SER A 384 24.40 3.10 -6.81
C SER A 384 23.42 2.43 -7.77
N ILE A 385 22.19 2.17 -7.31
CA ILE A 385 21.18 1.48 -8.14
C ILE A 385 20.47 2.50 -9.05
N GLN A 386 20.27 2.11 -10.30
CA GLN A 386 19.40 2.82 -11.23
C GLN A 386 17.97 2.26 -11.18
N HIS A 387 17.04 2.94 -11.84
CA HIS A 387 15.69 2.42 -12.02
C HIS A 387 15.70 1.21 -12.96
N TYR A 388 14.98 0.14 -12.59
CA TYR A 388 14.77 -1.03 -13.44
C TYR A 388 13.28 -1.22 -13.70
N ASP A 389 12.91 -1.40 -14.97
CA ASP A 389 11.51 -1.61 -15.35
C ASP A 389 11.00 -2.97 -14.85
N ARG A 390 9.92 -2.92 -14.06
CA ARG A 390 9.17 -4.09 -13.58
C ARG A 390 8.07 -4.54 -14.56
N GLY A 391 7.78 -3.75 -15.59
CA GLY A 391 6.70 -4.01 -16.55
C GLY A 391 6.81 -5.36 -17.25
N ALA A 392 8.01 -5.78 -17.62
CA ALA A 392 8.25 -7.10 -18.23
C ALA A 392 7.85 -8.26 -17.30
N LEU A 393 8.23 -8.19 -16.01
CA LEU A 393 7.88 -9.22 -15.03
C LEU A 393 6.36 -9.26 -14.82
N TYR A 394 5.74 -8.09 -14.58
CA TYR A 394 4.30 -8.00 -14.37
C TYR A 394 3.48 -8.47 -15.57
N SER A 395 3.93 -8.16 -16.78
CA SER A 395 3.29 -8.62 -18.01
C SER A 395 3.32 -10.14 -18.16
N ALA A 396 4.39 -10.81 -17.70
CA ALA A 396 4.50 -12.27 -17.76
C ALA A 396 3.44 -12.98 -16.90
N TYR A 397 2.95 -12.33 -15.84
CA TYR A 397 1.88 -12.84 -14.97
C TYR A 397 0.51 -12.23 -15.27
N GLY A 398 0.37 -11.46 -16.36
CA GLY A 398 -0.86 -10.74 -16.67
C GLY A 398 -1.27 -9.72 -15.60
N MET A 399 -0.31 -9.26 -14.78
CA MET A 399 -0.56 -8.29 -13.73
C MET A 399 -0.76 -6.91 -14.36
N LYS A 400 -1.96 -6.38 -14.21
CA LYS A 400 -2.28 -4.98 -14.51
C LYS A 400 -2.00 -4.12 -13.28
N PRO A 401 -1.81 -2.79 -13.43
CA PRO A 401 -1.90 -1.89 -12.28
C PRO A 401 -3.15 -2.24 -11.48
N TRP A 402 -2.99 -2.51 -10.19
CA TRP A 402 -4.05 -3.08 -9.38
C TRP A 402 -5.33 -2.24 -9.43
N ALA A 403 -5.20 -0.91 -9.54
CA ALA A 403 -6.34 0.01 -9.67
C ALA A 403 -7.15 -0.30 -10.92
N ALA A 404 -6.47 -0.47 -12.06
CA ALA A 404 -7.12 -0.84 -13.32
C ALA A 404 -7.72 -2.25 -13.27
N ALA A 405 -7.11 -3.19 -12.54
CA ALA A 405 -7.69 -4.53 -12.35
C ALA A 405 -8.97 -4.48 -11.51
N VAL A 406 -8.97 -3.67 -10.46
CA VAL A 406 -10.15 -3.43 -9.61
C VAL A 406 -11.25 -2.70 -10.36
N ASP A 407 -10.89 -1.66 -11.13
CA ASP A 407 -11.84 -0.87 -11.91
C ASP A 407 -12.45 -1.68 -13.06
N ALA A 408 -11.69 -2.55 -13.73
CA ALA A 408 -12.23 -3.42 -14.77
C ALA A 408 -13.34 -4.36 -14.25
N VAL A 409 -13.14 -4.95 -13.07
CA VAL A 409 -14.15 -5.79 -12.40
C VAL A 409 -15.38 -4.97 -11.99
N TRP A 410 -15.22 -3.66 -11.78
CA TRP A 410 -16.31 -2.74 -11.48
C TRP A 410 -17.15 -2.42 -12.73
N ASP A 411 -16.49 -2.09 -13.84
CA ASP A 411 -17.16 -1.67 -15.08
C ASP A 411 -18.00 -2.77 -15.71
N GLU A 412 -17.61 -4.04 -15.57
CA GLU A 412 -18.40 -5.19 -16.05
C GLU A 412 -19.79 -5.34 -15.39
N LYS A 413 -20.06 -4.59 -14.31
CA LYS A 413 -21.30 -4.72 -13.52
C LYS A 413 -22.20 -3.49 -13.56
N ARG A 414 -21.79 -2.42 -14.24
CA ARG A 414 -22.65 -1.28 -14.57
C ARG A 414 -23.30 -1.50 -15.92
#